data_AF-A0A067SUK8-F1
#
_entry.id   AF-A0A067SUK8-F1
#
_cell.length_a   1.000
_cell.length_b   1.000
_cell.length_c   1.000
_cell.angle_alpha   90.00
_cell.angle_beta   90.00
_cell.angle_gamma   90.00
#
_symmetry.space_group_name_H-M   'P 1'
#
loop_
_entity.id
_entity.type
_entity.pdbx_description
1 polymer ?
#
loop_
_entity_poly.entity_id
_entity_poly.type
_entity_poly.pdbx_seq_one_letter_code
_entity_poly.pdbx_strand_id
1 'polypeptide(L)'
;MASRPGETSKLPASHRDEHGVFVFHAACCAQVDGNRQTATLHRCEDNDPVFHSLPEAKKRPIKSKAGRRKDVPPRVVCKACTQVEMVDEEEYDDAVEDNICDPDVTHLNGKPATEIINALEIKGELFCAARGKEIVVAIHNFLIRVCFGVEGHCFWIPTDVYHTMLAEGAVGRGTKSQTFLVPSNCRSGPAGNIQQLSMQAAFVRPDWTLVFVDHNVMITFHIMALKRAILSSDLEPGSSLWPILWSSTHGPVYSLEPMQALDALDRWRLTTIAIESSTGIFLAVKGNQKVFNGYGAQETCDMLCSVLIQPCMPAYFVCVDDALWKRFRQGVIDYQLERLRLLSTKPFPYVSGSKPFRMNHDAHERFMKHVLCYRKQYVSVDQRILDAMHRRELLNPRAVIQSSGFAKVPDPSDFVTTFYKDTEMPSVPPKETRYSRIRLQNYIIDIPRGKSSNKSYHVYTPIAAVPGVEWWPSLNVMPMDHDVRNIFNATTLGPYSFSVFIQAAWTEKKVGGSKPKGCRPLEIVGASHRKRPLVSNIKNKEPAKKKRRNILANGPENCEPSELNTRTMRSGRKLVR
;
A
#
# COMPACT_ATOMS: atom_id res chain seq x y z
N MET A 1 -25.11 2.58 3.08
CA MET A 1 -25.92 1.43 3.50
C MET A 1 -25.85 1.19 5.02
N ALA A 2 -25.27 2.11 5.80
CA ALA A 2 -25.62 2.18 7.21
C ALA A 2 -26.95 2.93 7.31
N SER A 3 -27.87 2.45 8.13
CA SER A 3 -29.10 3.18 8.40
C SER A 3 -28.77 4.51 9.09
N ARG A 4 -29.66 5.49 8.95
CA ARG A 4 -29.52 6.71 9.76
C ARG A 4 -29.69 6.33 11.24
N PRO A 5 -28.98 6.99 12.17
CA PRO A 5 -29.22 6.81 13.59
C PRO A 5 -30.74 6.81 13.91
N GLY A 6 -31.20 5.79 14.62
CA GLY A 6 -32.59 5.58 15.03
C GLY A 6 -33.47 4.73 14.09
N GLU A 7 -33.05 4.47 12.85
CA GLU A 7 -33.88 3.73 11.88
C GLU A 7 -34.04 2.24 12.25
N THR A 8 -32.99 1.59 12.75
CA THR A 8 -32.99 0.13 12.99
C THR A 8 -33.29 -0.26 14.43
N SER A 9 -32.83 0.52 15.41
CA SER A 9 -33.00 0.24 16.84
C SER A 9 -34.34 0.73 17.40
N LYS A 10 -34.99 1.67 16.69
CA LYS A 10 -36.16 2.44 17.14
C LYS A 10 -35.87 3.44 18.28
N LEU A 11 -34.60 3.73 18.60
CA LEU A 11 -34.24 4.81 19.54
C LEU A 11 -34.16 6.15 18.78
N PRO A 12 -34.25 7.31 19.47
CA PRO A 12 -34.02 8.61 18.84
C PRO A 12 -32.61 8.71 18.25
N ALA A 13 -32.45 9.42 17.13
CA ALA A 13 -31.14 9.62 16.48
C ALA A 13 -30.07 10.26 17.40
N SER A 14 -30.49 10.98 18.44
CA SER A 14 -29.63 11.59 19.45
C SER A 14 -29.25 10.64 20.59
N HIS A 15 -29.79 9.43 20.63
CA HIS A 15 -29.53 8.49 21.71
C HIS A 15 -28.13 7.90 21.58
N ARG A 16 -27.35 7.91 22.67
CA ARG A 16 -25.94 7.48 22.66
C ARG A 16 -25.69 6.08 22.08
N ASP A 17 -26.64 5.17 22.29
CA ASP A 17 -26.55 3.77 21.83
C ASP A 17 -26.91 3.60 20.33
N GLU A 18 -27.37 4.66 19.65
CA GLU A 18 -27.49 4.69 18.19
C GLU A 18 -26.17 4.87 17.47
N HIS A 19 -25.22 5.42 18.20
CA HIS A 19 -23.88 5.65 17.70
C HIS A 19 -23.03 4.40 17.85
N GLY A 20 -21.86 4.42 17.20
CA GLY A 20 -20.96 3.28 17.28
C GLY A 20 -19.98 3.38 18.45
N VAL A 21 -19.45 2.23 18.84
CA VAL A 21 -18.34 2.13 19.79
C VAL A 21 -17.10 1.64 19.05
N PHE A 22 -15.97 2.31 19.27
CA PHE A 22 -14.69 1.88 18.71
C PHE A 22 -14.00 0.88 19.65
N VAL A 23 -13.67 -0.30 19.12
CA VAL A 23 -13.10 -1.41 19.90
C VAL A 23 -11.90 -2.03 19.19
N PHE A 24 -10.91 -2.45 19.96
CA PHE A 24 -9.78 -3.26 19.51
C PHE A 24 -9.97 -4.73 19.86
N HIS A 25 -9.59 -5.59 18.93
CA HIS A 25 -9.42 -7.03 19.18
C HIS A 25 -7.95 -7.35 19.40
N ALA A 26 -7.49 -7.21 20.65
CA ALA A 26 -6.08 -7.35 21.02
C ALA A 26 -5.45 -8.67 20.54
N ALA A 27 -6.22 -9.75 20.51
CA ALA A 27 -5.87 -11.06 19.97
C ALA A 27 -5.33 -11.04 18.51
N CYS A 28 -5.86 -10.14 17.68
CA CYS A 28 -5.47 -10.00 16.27
C CYS A 28 -4.45 -8.87 16.06
N CYS A 29 -4.12 -8.10 17.10
CA CYS A 29 -3.16 -7.01 17.04
C CYS A 29 -1.72 -7.50 17.18
N ALA A 30 -0.76 -6.63 16.88
CA ALA A 30 0.64 -6.92 17.09
C ALA A 30 0.91 -7.07 18.59
N GLN A 31 1.70 -8.10 18.94
CA GLN A 31 2.09 -8.32 20.33
C GLN A 31 2.84 -7.11 20.89
N VAL A 32 2.55 -6.77 22.14
CA VAL A 32 3.07 -5.57 22.83
C VAL A 32 4.61 -5.57 22.93
N ASP A 33 5.21 -6.77 23.00
CA ASP A 33 6.65 -7.01 23.05
C ASP A 33 7.32 -7.08 21.66
N GLY A 34 6.51 -7.01 20.59
CA GLY A 34 6.93 -7.03 19.21
C GLY A 34 7.73 -5.79 18.80
N ASN A 35 8.30 -5.82 17.60
CA ASN A 35 9.03 -4.67 17.05
C ASN A 35 8.11 -3.51 16.65
N ARG A 36 6.80 -3.75 16.57
CA ARG A 36 5.78 -2.78 16.14
C ARG A 36 4.55 -2.97 17.02
N GLN A 37 3.95 -1.86 17.45
CA GLN A 37 2.67 -1.85 18.14
C GLN A 37 1.57 -1.48 17.15
N THR A 38 0.40 -2.12 17.25
CA THR A 38 -0.77 -1.78 16.43
C THR A 38 -1.35 -0.43 16.83
N ALA A 39 -1.42 -0.14 18.14
CA ALA A 39 -1.97 1.11 18.65
C ALA A 39 -0.92 1.90 19.45
N THR A 40 -0.97 3.22 19.34
CA THR A 40 -0.17 4.18 20.11
C THR A 40 -1.09 5.28 20.62
N LEU A 41 -0.74 5.85 21.76
CA LEU A 41 -1.52 6.91 22.43
C LEU A 41 -0.74 8.22 22.37
N HIS A 42 -1.45 9.31 22.12
CA HIS A 42 -0.89 10.66 22.14
C HIS A 42 -0.48 11.06 23.57
N ARG A 43 0.65 11.76 23.64
CA ARG A 43 1.24 12.30 24.88
C ARG A 43 1.69 13.72 24.57
N CYS A 44 1.22 14.65 25.40
CA CYS A 44 1.50 16.06 25.36
C CYS A 44 1.87 16.56 26.77
N GLU A 45 2.25 17.82 26.87
CA GLU A 45 2.47 18.51 28.14
C GLU A 45 1.13 18.85 28.80
N ASP A 46 1.10 19.02 30.12
CA ASP A 46 -0.15 19.26 30.88
C ASP A 46 -0.85 20.57 30.46
N ASN A 47 -0.10 21.52 29.93
CA ASN A 47 -0.57 22.81 29.41
C ASN A 47 -0.84 22.83 27.90
N ASP A 48 -0.84 21.69 27.20
CA ASP A 48 -1.15 21.64 25.76
C ASP A 48 -2.56 22.20 25.52
N PRO A 49 -2.74 23.23 24.67
CA PRO A 49 -4.03 23.89 24.51
C PRO A 49 -5.06 23.05 23.75
N VAL A 50 -4.63 22.01 23.01
CA VAL A 50 -5.50 21.27 22.08
C VAL A 50 -5.85 19.89 22.62
N PHE A 51 -4.88 19.17 23.18
CA PHE A 51 -5.00 17.76 23.52
C PHE A 51 -4.97 17.47 25.02
N HIS A 52 -5.74 16.47 25.43
CA HIS A 52 -5.49 15.76 26.69
C HIS A 52 -4.38 14.72 26.51
N SER A 53 -3.48 14.61 27.50
CA SER A 53 -2.49 13.55 27.53
C SER A 53 -3.16 12.22 27.90
N LEU A 54 -3.10 11.22 27.03
CA LEU A 54 -3.65 9.88 27.28
C LEU A 54 -2.72 9.03 28.18
N PRO A 55 -3.22 7.97 28.85
CA PRO A 55 -2.40 7.12 29.71
C PRO A 55 -1.14 6.54 29.03
N GLU A 56 -0.08 6.32 29.80
CA GLU A 56 1.16 5.74 29.27
C GLU A 56 0.98 4.24 29.00
N ALA A 57 0.95 3.87 27.73
CA ALA A 57 0.89 2.46 27.34
C ALA A 57 2.17 1.69 27.67
N LYS A 58 2.03 0.38 27.93
CA LYS A 58 3.14 -0.54 28.15
C LYS A 58 4.17 -0.45 27.03
N LYS A 59 5.39 -0.02 27.38
CA LYS A 59 6.52 0.01 26.45
C LYS A 59 7.21 -1.35 26.40
N ARG A 60 7.77 -1.67 25.23
CA ARG A 60 8.67 -2.81 25.10
C ARG A 60 9.89 -2.60 26.00
N PRO A 61 10.39 -3.63 26.71
CA PRO A 61 11.68 -3.56 27.37
C PRO A 61 12.75 -3.27 26.31
N ILE A 62 13.34 -2.07 26.34
CA ILE A 62 14.47 -1.75 25.48
C ILE A 62 15.65 -2.58 25.97
N LYS A 63 15.91 -3.73 25.33
CA LYS A 63 17.16 -4.47 25.54
C LYS A 63 18.28 -3.60 25.00
N SER A 64 18.93 -2.82 25.86
CA SER A 64 20.14 -2.13 25.48
C SER A 64 21.20 -3.18 25.13
N LYS A 65 21.97 -2.94 24.06
CA LYS A 65 23.07 -3.84 23.65
C LYS A 65 24.14 -4.04 24.74
N ALA A 66 24.12 -3.22 25.79
CA ALA A 66 25.10 -3.23 26.88
C ALA A 66 24.56 -3.79 28.21
N GLY A 67 23.37 -4.40 28.25
CA GLY A 67 22.79 -4.98 29.48
C GLY A 67 22.39 -3.97 30.56
N ARG A 68 22.85 -2.70 30.50
CA ARG A 68 22.41 -1.62 31.39
C ARG A 68 21.08 -1.07 30.89
N ARG A 69 20.00 -1.26 31.65
CA ARG A 69 18.79 -0.43 31.54
C ARG A 69 19.25 1.00 31.81
N LYS A 70 19.32 1.84 30.78
CA LYS A 70 19.34 3.30 31.00
C LYS A 70 17.88 3.65 31.25
N ASP A 71 17.60 4.20 32.42
CA ASP A 71 16.35 4.90 32.68
C ASP A 71 16.36 6.13 31.77
N VAL A 72 15.80 5.98 30.58
CA VAL A 72 15.56 7.10 29.68
C VAL A 72 14.35 7.81 30.28
N PRO A 73 14.47 9.10 30.66
CA PRO A 73 13.34 9.83 31.21
C PRO A 73 12.15 9.73 30.24
N PRO A 74 10.92 9.62 30.77
CA PRO A 74 9.73 9.55 29.94
C PRO A 74 9.71 10.76 29.01
N ARG A 75 9.68 10.49 27.70
CA ARG A 75 9.49 11.57 26.72
C ARG A 75 8.06 12.06 26.87
N VAL A 76 7.92 13.34 27.21
CA VAL A 76 6.62 14.01 27.32
C VAL A 76 5.99 14.19 25.94
N VAL A 77 6.82 14.38 24.90
CA VAL A 77 6.34 14.69 23.55
C VAL A 77 6.22 13.46 22.65
N CYS A 78 5.05 13.30 22.03
CA CYS A 78 4.76 12.27 21.04
C CYS A 78 5.64 12.39 19.77
N LYS A 79 6.43 11.36 19.48
CA LYS A 79 7.23 11.27 18.24
C LYS A 79 6.40 11.23 16.96
N ALA A 80 5.16 10.75 17.04
CA ALA A 80 4.30 10.63 15.87
C ALA A 80 3.73 11.99 15.44
N CYS A 81 3.57 12.93 16.38
CA CYS A 81 2.93 14.23 16.17
C CYS A 81 3.92 15.41 16.10
N THR A 82 5.22 15.17 16.23
CA THR A 82 6.23 16.25 16.23
C THR A 82 6.44 16.81 14.81
N GLN A 83 5.53 17.69 14.41
CA GLN A 83 5.65 18.62 13.30
C GLN A 83 4.89 19.89 13.69
N VAL A 84 5.47 20.72 14.55
CA VAL A 84 4.94 22.07 14.74
C VAL A 84 6.13 23.01 14.91
N GLU A 85 6.48 23.73 13.83
CA GLU A 85 6.87 25.12 13.98
C GLU A 85 5.55 25.83 14.33
N MET A 86 5.51 26.53 15.47
CA MET A 86 4.27 27.03 16.09
C MET A 86 3.48 27.87 15.10
N VAL A 87 2.23 27.48 14.87
CA VAL A 87 1.21 28.32 14.22
C VAL A 87 0.80 29.35 15.28
N ASP A 88 0.69 30.62 14.87
CA ASP A 88 0.29 31.73 15.75
C ASP A 88 -0.99 31.39 16.53
N GLU A 89 -1.02 31.72 17.83
CA GLU A 89 -2.12 31.44 18.75
C GLU A 89 -3.41 32.13 18.28
N GLU A 90 -4.30 31.40 17.61
CA GLU A 90 -5.68 31.83 17.42
C GLU A 90 -6.47 31.61 18.72
N GLU A 91 -7.11 32.68 19.17
CA GLU A 91 -7.95 32.75 20.38
C GLU A 91 -9.21 31.89 20.18
N TYR A 92 -9.33 30.79 20.93
CA TYR A 92 -10.51 29.92 20.90
C TYR A 92 -11.54 30.42 21.93
N ASP A 93 -12.76 30.71 21.48
CA ASP A 93 -13.89 31.02 22.36
C ASP A 93 -14.26 29.80 23.23
N ASP A 94 -14.24 30.01 24.56
CA ASP A 94 -14.58 29.02 25.60
C ASP A 94 -16.06 28.60 25.54
N ALA A 95 -16.35 27.56 24.74
CA ALA A 95 -17.67 26.95 24.68
C ALA A 95 -17.77 25.71 25.61
N VAL A 96 -18.61 25.86 26.65
CA VAL A 96 -19.34 24.85 27.44
C VAL A 96 -18.58 23.56 27.79
N GLU A 97 -18.08 23.51 29.03
CA GLU A 97 -17.50 22.34 29.69
C GLU A 97 -18.53 21.21 29.96
N ASP A 98 -18.90 20.43 28.95
CA ASP A 98 -19.38 19.06 29.19
C ASP A 98 -18.17 18.13 29.29
N ASN A 99 -17.49 18.22 30.44
CA ASN A 99 -16.25 17.52 30.77
C ASN A 99 -16.49 16.01 30.99
N ILE A 100 -16.71 15.25 29.92
CA ILE A 100 -16.99 13.80 29.97
C ILE A 100 -15.70 12.96 30.10
N CYS A 101 -14.51 13.56 30.02
CA CYS A 101 -13.23 12.86 30.22
C CYS A 101 -12.45 13.36 31.44
N ASP A 102 -13.05 13.35 32.63
CA ASP A 102 -12.23 13.21 33.84
C ASP A 102 -12.69 12.08 34.79
N PRO A 103 -12.73 10.81 34.33
CA PRO A 103 -12.46 9.70 35.22
C PRO A 103 -10.95 9.54 35.35
N ASP A 104 -10.45 9.34 36.56
CA ASP A 104 -9.07 8.95 36.86
C ASP A 104 -8.61 7.77 35.98
N VAL A 105 -8.07 8.05 34.79
CA VAL A 105 -7.54 7.05 33.85
C VAL A 105 -6.10 6.65 34.21
N THR A 106 -5.55 7.17 35.31
CA THR A 106 -4.17 6.89 35.72
C THR A 106 -3.98 5.40 36.06
N HIS A 107 -5.04 4.74 36.53
CA HIS A 107 -5.06 3.29 36.77
C HIS A 107 -4.90 2.45 35.48
N LEU A 108 -5.00 3.07 34.30
CA LEU A 108 -4.74 2.43 33.00
C LEU A 108 -3.26 2.51 32.58
N ASN A 109 -2.42 3.27 33.29
CA ASN A 109 -0.98 3.37 33.01
C ASN A 109 -0.31 1.99 33.07
N GLY A 110 0.58 1.73 32.11
CA GLY A 110 1.33 0.48 32.00
C GLY A 110 0.53 -0.68 31.39
N LYS A 111 -0.75 -0.50 31.06
CA LYS A 111 -1.53 -1.50 30.29
C LYS A 111 -1.19 -1.44 28.79
N PRO A 112 -1.42 -2.52 28.02
CA PRO A 112 -1.36 -2.48 26.56
C PRO A 112 -2.24 -1.38 25.96
N ALA A 113 -1.76 -0.67 24.93
CA ALA A 113 -2.50 0.44 24.32
C ALA A 113 -3.93 0.05 23.89
N THR A 114 -4.11 -1.15 23.32
CA THR A 114 -5.43 -1.66 22.91
C THR A 114 -6.39 -1.85 24.09
N GLU A 115 -5.89 -2.25 25.26
CA GLU A 115 -6.71 -2.39 26.48
C GLU A 115 -7.09 -1.02 27.04
N ILE A 116 -6.16 -0.06 27.04
CA ILE A 116 -6.43 1.32 27.45
C ILE A 116 -7.56 1.88 26.58
N ILE A 117 -7.46 1.75 25.25
CA ILE A 117 -8.45 2.32 24.32
C ILE A 117 -9.83 1.71 24.51
N ASN A 118 -9.91 0.38 24.69
CA ASN A 118 -11.19 -0.27 24.97
C ASN A 118 -11.80 0.22 26.30
N ALA A 119 -10.97 0.50 27.31
CA ALA A 119 -11.43 1.03 28.59
C ALA A 119 -11.86 2.51 28.54
N LEU A 120 -11.47 3.26 27.50
CA LEU A 120 -11.96 4.62 27.27
C LEU A 120 -13.39 4.67 26.72
N GLU A 121 -13.95 3.53 26.28
CA GLU A 121 -15.31 3.42 25.75
C GLU A 121 -15.65 4.48 24.67
N ILE A 122 -14.72 4.70 23.74
CA ILE A 122 -14.85 5.72 22.68
C ILE A 122 -16.12 5.46 21.87
N LYS A 123 -17.11 6.35 22.03
CA LYS A 123 -18.45 6.24 21.45
C LYS A 123 -18.95 7.58 20.95
N GLY A 124 -19.75 7.57 19.89
CA GLY A 124 -20.34 8.79 19.33
C GLY A 124 -20.45 8.78 17.81
N GLU A 125 -20.87 9.91 17.26
CA GLU A 125 -20.94 10.11 15.82
C GLU A 125 -19.56 9.97 15.17
N LEU A 126 -19.54 9.37 13.97
CA LEU A 126 -18.33 9.05 13.23
C LEU A 126 -18.10 10.10 12.13
N PHE A 127 -17.07 10.91 12.28
CA PHE A 127 -16.55 11.75 11.21
C PHE A 127 -15.28 11.14 10.62
N CYS A 128 -14.96 11.48 9.37
CA CYS A 128 -13.79 10.93 8.69
C CYS A 128 -13.18 11.94 7.73
N ALA A 129 -11.86 12.01 7.72
CA ALA A 129 -11.07 12.70 6.70
C ALA A 129 -9.92 11.81 6.23
N ALA A 130 -9.39 12.11 5.05
CA ALA A 130 -8.26 11.38 4.48
C ALA A 130 -7.22 12.35 3.92
N ARG A 131 -5.94 12.02 4.11
CA ARG A 131 -4.82 12.74 3.51
C ARG A 131 -3.75 11.74 3.08
N GLY A 132 -3.68 11.54 1.77
CA GLY A 132 -2.73 10.63 1.14
C GLY A 132 -2.95 9.18 1.56
N LYS A 133 -2.07 8.62 2.40
CA LYS A 133 -2.17 7.21 2.86
C LYS A 133 -2.71 7.04 4.27
N GLU A 134 -3.14 8.12 4.89
CA GLU A 134 -3.71 8.11 6.23
C GLU A 134 -5.17 8.55 6.17
N ILE A 135 -5.98 7.96 7.04
CA ILE A 135 -7.31 8.46 7.36
C ILE A 135 -7.33 8.86 8.83
N VAL A 136 -8.15 9.84 9.17
CA VAL A 136 -8.52 10.14 10.55
C VAL A 136 -9.98 9.82 10.70
N VAL A 137 -10.27 8.99 11.70
CA VAL A 137 -11.61 8.70 12.17
C VAL A 137 -11.81 9.47 13.46
N ALA A 138 -12.83 10.31 13.50
CA ALA A 138 -13.14 11.17 14.63
C ALA A 138 -14.44 10.69 15.29
N ILE A 139 -14.42 10.55 16.61
CA ILE A 139 -15.56 10.09 17.40
C ILE A 139 -15.62 10.92 18.68
N HIS A 140 -16.65 11.75 18.80
CA HIS A 140 -16.79 12.71 19.91
C HIS A 140 -15.55 13.62 20.05
N ASN A 141 -14.75 13.50 21.11
CA ASN A 141 -13.49 14.23 21.30
C ASN A 141 -12.24 13.42 20.91
N PHE A 142 -12.39 12.19 20.41
CA PHE A 142 -11.26 11.33 20.05
C PHE A 142 -10.96 11.36 18.55
N LEU A 143 -9.68 11.50 18.21
CA LEU A 143 -9.15 11.37 16.86
C LEU A 143 -8.33 10.10 16.75
N ILE A 144 -8.65 9.27 15.77
CA ILE A 144 -8.03 7.98 15.50
C ILE A 144 -7.38 8.07 14.12
N ARG A 145 -6.08 8.38 14.08
CA ARG A 145 -5.32 8.34 12.84
C ARG A 145 -4.96 6.89 12.49
N VAL A 146 -5.38 6.45 11.32
CA VAL A 146 -5.15 5.10 10.81
C VAL A 146 -4.21 5.13 9.61
N CYS A 147 -3.13 4.35 9.68
CA CYS A 147 -2.24 4.08 8.56
C CYS A 147 -2.34 2.59 8.20
N PHE A 148 -2.81 2.27 6.99
CA PHE A 148 -3.13 0.91 6.56
C PHE A 148 -1.92 0.01 6.25
N GLY A 149 -0.71 0.57 6.18
CA GLY A 149 0.48 -0.19 5.83
C GLY A 149 0.43 -0.70 4.39
N VAL A 150 0.56 -2.01 4.18
CA VAL A 150 0.62 -2.62 2.83
C VAL A 150 -0.67 -3.32 2.44
N GLU A 151 -1.30 -4.04 3.37
CA GLU A 151 -2.46 -4.90 3.12
C GLU A 151 -3.65 -4.59 4.04
N GLY A 152 -3.50 -3.60 4.93
CA GLY A 152 -4.60 -3.16 5.76
C GLY A 152 -5.71 -2.55 4.93
N HIS A 153 -6.94 -2.81 5.34
CA HIS A 153 -8.14 -2.27 4.71
C HIS A 153 -9.28 -2.18 5.73
N CYS A 154 -10.34 -1.47 5.38
CA CYS A 154 -11.56 -1.44 6.18
C CYS A 154 -12.81 -1.55 5.31
N PHE A 155 -13.86 -2.14 5.85
CA PHE A 155 -15.16 -2.27 5.20
C PHE A 155 -16.25 -2.54 6.23
N TRP A 156 -17.48 -2.20 5.88
CA TRP A 156 -18.65 -2.51 6.69
C TRP A 156 -19.12 -3.95 6.50
N ILE A 157 -19.52 -4.59 7.59
CA ILE A 157 -20.24 -5.87 7.65
C ILE A 157 -21.50 -5.71 8.51
N PRO A 158 -22.54 -6.52 8.30
CA PRO A 158 -23.66 -6.56 9.22
C PRO A 158 -23.20 -6.87 10.67
N THR A 159 -23.77 -6.18 11.65
CA THR A 159 -23.34 -6.30 13.07
C THR A 159 -23.62 -7.69 13.64
N ASP A 160 -24.67 -8.38 13.18
CA ASP A 160 -24.96 -9.78 13.52
C ASP A 160 -23.86 -10.75 13.06
N VAL A 161 -23.32 -10.56 11.85
CA VAL A 161 -22.18 -11.32 11.33
C VAL A 161 -20.95 -11.08 12.20
N TYR A 162 -20.67 -9.82 12.56
CA TYR A 162 -19.59 -9.47 13.48
C TYR A 162 -19.73 -10.18 14.83
N HIS A 163 -20.90 -10.14 15.47
CA HIS A 163 -21.12 -10.82 16.74
C HIS A 163 -21.02 -12.34 16.64
N THR A 164 -21.49 -12.93 15.54
CA THR A 164 -21.33 -14.37 15.28
C THR A 164 -19.84 -14.75 15.24
N MET A 165 -19.02 -13.95 14.57
CA MET A 165 -17.56 -14.14 14.51
C MET A 165 -16.91 -14.05 15.89
N LEU A 166 -17.35 -13.11 16.74
CA LEU A 166 -16.83 -12.99 18.11
C LEU A 166 -17.25 -14.14 19.02
N ALA A 167 -18.50 -14.61 18.88
CA ALA A 167 -19.05 -15.71 19.67
C ALA A 167 -18.35 -17.05 19.40
N GLU A 168 -17.94 -17.30 18.16
CA GLU A 168 -17.10 -18.47 17.80
C GLU A 168 -15.67 -18.37 18.38
N GLY A 169 -15.23 -17.16 18.72
CA GLY A 169 -13.91 -16.89 19.26
C GLY A 169 -12.81 -16.78 18.20
N ALA A 170 -11.67 -16.19 18.61
CA ALA A 170 -10.51 -16.09 17.75
C ALA A 170 -9.78 -17.44 17.66
N VAL A 171 -9.39 -17.83 16.45
CA VAL A 171 -8.61 -19.04 16.16
C VAL A 171 -7.17 -18.69 15.84
N GLY A 172 -6.25 -19.61 16.12
CA GLY A 172 -4.83 -19.43 15.83
C GLY A 172 -4.55 -19.33 14.33
N ARG A 173 -3.73 -18.34 13.95
CA ARG A 173 -3.18 -18.16 12.60
C ARG A 173 -1.65 -18.16 12.69
N GLY A 174 -1.07 -19.31 12.41
CA GLY A 174 0.36 -19.55 12.65
C GLY A 174 0.72 -19.38 14.12
N THR A 175 1.96 -18.99 14.41
CA THR A 175 2.49 -18.90 15.78
C THR A 175 2.33 -17.52 16.42
N LYS A 176 1.93 -16.49 15.67
CA LYS A 176 2.06 -15.08 16.10
C LYS A 176 0.80 -14.22 15.93
N SER A 177 -0.27 -14.76 15.36
CA SER A 177 -1.49 -13.99 15.13
C SER A 177 -2.73 -14.84 15.38
N GLN A 178 -3.82 -14.21 15.79
CA GLN A 178 -5.13 -14.82 15.80
C GLN A 178 -6.00 -14.19 14.70
N THR A 179 -7.11 -14.84 14.41
CA THR A 179 -8.06 -14.45 13.37
C THR A 179 -9.44 -14.97 13.73
N PHE A 180 -10.50 -14.37 13.21
CA PHE A 180 -11.86 -14.87 13.38
C PHE A 180 -12.27 -15.73 12.19
N LEU A 181 -13.11 -16.73 12.42
CA LEU A 181 -13.72 -17.52 11.36
C LEU A 181 -14.88 -16.74 10.74
N VAL A 182 -14.94 -16.70 9.41
CA VAL A 182 -16.10 -16.12 8.72
C VAL A 182 -17.27 -17.12 8.79
N PRO A 183 -18.50 -16.70 9.15
CA PRO A 183 -19.66 -17.59 9.23
C PRO A 183 -19.92 -18.31 7.91
N SER A 184 -20.30 -19.58 7.95
CA SER A 184 -20.38 -20.45 6.76
C SER A 184 -21.32 -19.91 5.68
N ASN A 185 -22.44 -19.30 6.07
CA ASN A 185 -23.42 -18.63 5.21
C ASN A 185 -22.89 -17.36 4.53
N CYS A 186 -21.85 -16.74 5.09
CA CYS A 186 -21.21 -15.54 4.54
C CYS A 186 -19.97 -15.86 3.68
N ARG A 187 -19.54 -17.13 3.64
CA ARG A 187 -18.34 -17.53 2.89
C ARG A 187 -18.61 -17.46 1.39
N SER A 188 -17.67 -16.86 0.67
CA SER A 188 -17.69 -16.77 -0.78
C SER A 188 -16.36 -17.18 -1.37
N GLY A 189 -16.26 -18.41 -1.86
CA GLY A 189 -15.05 -18.99 -2.41
C GLY A 189 -15.23 -20.45 -2.78
N PRO A 190 -14.17 -21.12 -3.28
CA PRO A 190 -14.20 -22.56 -3.55
C PRO A 190 -14.64 -23.36 -2.32
N ALA A 191 -15.42 -24.42 -2.54
CA ALA A 191 -15.87 -25.32 -1.48
C ALA A 191 -14.69 -25.88 -0.68
N GLY A 192 -14.82 -25.90 0.65
CA GLY A 192 -13.77 -26.36 1.57
C GLY A 192 -12.75 -25.30 2.00
N ASN A 193 -12.86 -24.06 1.51
CA ASN A 193 -12.00 -22.96 1.98
C ASN A 193 -12.60 -22.35 3.27
N ILE A 194 -11.94 -22.59 4.40
CA ILE A 194 -12.25 -21.89 5.64
C ILE A 194 -11.74 -20.46 5.49
N GLN A 195 -12.67 -19.51 5.48
CA GLN A 195 -12.37 -18.09 5.39
C GLN A 195 -12.10 -17.52 6.77
N GLN A 196 -11.04 -16.72 6.87
CA GLN A 196 -10.54 -16.17 8.11
C GLN A 196 -10.33 -14.66 7.96
N LEU A 197 -10.61 -13.90 9.01
CA LEU A 197 -10.48 -12.45 9.05
C LEU A 197 -9.68 -11.98 10.26
N SER A 198 -8.54 -11.31 10.04
CA SER A 198 -7.72 -10.74 11.11
C SER A 198 -8.19 -9.32 11.42
N MET A 199 -9.31 -9.21 12.15
CA MET A 199 -9.91 -7.94 12.56
C MET A 199 -9.11 -7.36 13.72
N GLN A 200 -8.48 -6.20 13.55
CA GLN A 200 -7.69 -5.55 14.60
C GLN A 200 -8.50 -4.55 15.41
N ALA A 201 -9.37 -3.82 14.73
CA ALA A 201 -10.30 -2.89 15.35
C ALA A 201 -11.65 -2.92 14.64
N ALA A 202 -12.68 -2.39 15.28
CA ALA A 202 -14.01 -2.26 14.74
C ALA A 202 -14.68 -1.00 15.29
N PHE A 203 -15.49 -0.33 14.47
CA PHE A 203 -16.48 0.64 14.92
C PHE A 203 -17.86 0.00 14.81
N VAL A 204 -18.42 -0.37 15.95
CA VAL A 204 -19.59 -1.25 16.08
C VAL A 204 -20.84 -0.39 16.27
N ARG A 205 -21.71 -0.32 15.27
CA ARG A 205 -23.07 0.26 15.40
C ARG A 205 -24.11 -0.86 15.58
N PRO A 206 -25.36 -0.54 15.94
CA PRO A 206 -26.41 -1.55 16.07
C PRO A 206 -26.65 -2.41 14.81
N ASP A 207 -26.51 -1.83 13.61
CA ASP A 207 -26.87 -2.46 12.34
C ASP A 207 -25.66 -2.87 11.49
N TRP A 208 -24.63 -2.02 11.44
CA TRP A 208 -23.40 -2.28 10.70
C TRP A 208 -22.14 -2.02 11.53
N THR A 209 -21.15 -2.89 11.36
CA THR A 209 -19.83 -2.76 11.95
C THR A 209 -18.79 -2.44 10.87
N LEU A 210 -18.08 -1.33 11.00
CA LEU A 210 -16.90 -1.04 10.19
C LEU A 210 -15.71 -1.78 10.79
N VAL A 211 -15.21 -2.79 10.09
CA VAL A 211 -14.05 -3.57 10.55
C VAL A 211 -12.77 -3.07 9.92
N PHE A 212 -11.70 -3.03 10.70
CA PHE A 212 -10.33 -2.77 10.26
C PHE A 212 -9.56 -4.07 10.26
N VAL A 213 -9.13 -4.49 9.08
CA VAL A 213 -8.58 -5.82 8.84
C VAL A 213 -7.17 -5.67 8.29
N ASP A 214 -6.23 -6.43 8.85
CA ASP A 214 -4.92 -6.56 8.25
C ASP A 214 -4.27 -7.89 8.64
N HIS A 215 -4.03 -8.69 7.62
CA HIS A 215 -3.48 -10.02 7.73
C HIS A 215 -1.97 -10.05 7.99
N ASN A 216 -1.25 -8.96 7.79
CA ASN A 216 0.17 -8.84 8.10
C ASN A 216 0.46 -8.07 9.39
N VAL A 217 -0.58 -7.57 10.05
CA VAL A 217 -0.46 -6.84 11.31
C VAL A 217 0.46 -5.61 11.18
N MET A 218 0.23 -4.87 10.08
CA MET A 218 0.92 -3.67 9.65
C MET A 218 0.05 -2.41 9.61
N ILE A 219 -1.25 -2.49 9.91
CA ILE A 219 -2.08 -1.33 10.18
C ILE A 219 -1.67 -0.75 11.54
N THR A 220 -1.67 0.57 11.62
CA THR A 220 -1.35 1.29 12.85
C THR A 220 -2.39 2.34 13.15
N PHE A 221 -2.70 2.48 14.43
CA PHE A 221 -3.63 3.44 14.98
C PHE A 221 -2.89 4.36 15.94
N HIS A 222 -3.12 5.66 15.80
CA HIS A 222 -2.66 6.66 16.74
C HIS A 222 -3.87 7.40 17.29
N ILE A 223 -4.07 7.30 18.60
CA ILE A 223 -5.24 7.87 19.28
C ILE A 223 -4.84 9.19 19.93
N MET A 224 -5.61 10.23 19.68
CA MET A 224 -5.50 11.56 20.29
C MET A 224 -6.85 11.89 20.93
N ALA A 225 -6.84 12.67 22.01
CA ALA A 225 -8.05 13.16 22.68
C ALA A 225 -8.00 14.69 22.72
N LEU A 226 -8.98 15.34 22.12
CA LEU A 226 -9.15 16.78 22.17
C LEU A 226 -9.77 17.20 23.50
N LYS A 227 -9.47 18.43 23.93
CA LYS A 227 -10.11 19.08 25.08
C LYS A 227 -11.59 19.44 24.86
N ARG A 228 -12.04 19.41 23.60
CA ARG A 228 -13.42 19.68 23.19
C ARG A 228 -13.94 18.61 22.23
N ALA A 229 -15.25 18.58 22.02
CA ALA A 229 -15.85 17.76 20.98
C ALA A 229 -15.38 18.21 19.58
N ILE A 230 -15.23 17.23 18.67
CA ILE A 230 -14.86 17.46 17.28
C ILE A 230 -16.07 17.98 16.51
N LEU A 231 -15.82 18.98 15.67
CA LEU A 231 -16.72 19.48 14.65
C LEU A 231 -16.29 18.96 13.27
N SER A 232 -17.23 18.83 12.34
CA SER A 232 -16.90 18.41 10.97
C SER A 232 -15.91 19.38 10.29
N SER A 233 -16.01 20.68 10.58
CA SER A 233 -15.11 21.72 10.07
C SER A 233 -13.68 21.57 10.56
N ASP A 234 -13.45 20.92 11.71
CA ASP A 234 -12.10 20.66 12.21
C ASP A 234 -11.32 19.70 11.30
N LEU A 235 -12.04 18.89 10.52
CA LEU A 235 -11.49 17.89 9.62
C LEU A 235 -11.38 18.41 8.18
N GLU A 236 -11.54 19.71 7.94
CA GLU A 236 -11.42 20.31 6.62
C GLU A 236 -10.01 20.90 6.39
N PRO A 237 -9.46 20.81 5.15
CA PRO A 237 -8.22 21.49 4.83
C PRO A 237 -8.30 22.99 5.12
N GLY A 238 -7.32 23.51 5.86
CA GLY A 238 -7.26 24.91 6.27
C GLY A 238 -7.72 25.16 7.71
N SER A 239 -8.35 24.18 8.37
CA SER A 239 -8.58 24.25 9.81
C SER A 239 -7.24 24.27 10.56
N SER A 240 -7.22 24.89 11.73
CA SER A 240 -6.06 24.89 12.65
C SER A 240 -5.70 23.48 13.14
N LEU A 241 -6.67 22.57 13.21
CA LEU A 241 -6.45 21.17 13.56
C LEU A 241 -5.82 20.38 12.40
N TRP A 242 -6.12 20.75 11.14
CA TRP A 242 -5.74 19.96 9.96
C TRP A 242 -4.25 19.59 9.92
N PRO A 243 -3.27 20.49 10.16
CA PRO A 243 -1.84 20.12 10.13
C PRO A 243 -1.45 19.06 11.16
N ILE A 244 -2.07 19.07 12.34
CA ILE A 244 -1.72 18.21 13.48
C ILE A 244 -2.48 16.88 13.49
N LEU A 245 -3.51 16.73 12.65
CA LEU A 245 -4.20 15.46 12.43
C LEU A 245 -3.26 14.36 11.89
N TRP A 246 -2.29 14.74 11.07
CA TRP A 246 -1.49 13.81 10.26
C TRP A 246 -0.15 13.47 10.90
N SER A 247 0.45 12.35 10.48
CA SER A 247 1.79 12.02 10.94
C SER A 247 2.79 13.04 10.42
N SER A 248 3.78 13.38 11.26
CA SER A 248 4.95 14.18 10.88
C SER A 248 5.73 13.65 9.66
N THR A 249 5.46 12.41 9.23
CA THR A 249 6.09 11.78 8.06
C THR A 249 5.26 11.88 6.78
N HIS A 250 4.05 12.44 6.84
CA HIS A 250 3.13 12.57 5.72
C HIS A 250 2.86 14.05 5.44
N GLY A 251 3.20 14.47 4.23
CA GLY A 251 3.07 15.86 3.80
C GLY A 251 1.74 16.19 3.14
N PRO A 252 1.63 17.41 2.58
CA PRO A 252 0.44 17.86 1.86
C PRO A 252 0.16 17.03 0.60
N VAL A 253 -1.11 17.01 0.21
CA VAL A 253 -1.60 16.38 -1.03
C VAL A 253 -2.17 17.48 -1.91
N TYR A 254 -1.77 17.52 -3.19
CA TYR A 254 -2.06 18.65 -4.08
C TYR A 254 -3.57 18.92 -4.23
N SER A 255 -4.39 17.86 -4.22
CA SER A 255 -5.84 17.99 -4.35
C SER A 255 -6.55 18.61 -3.14
N LEU A 256 -5.89 18.69 -1.99
CA LEU A 256 -6.43 19.25 -0.76
C LEU A 256 -5.70 20.54 -0.36
N GLU A 257 -4.38 20.56 -0.57
CA GLU A 257 -3.46 21.60 -0.11
C GLU A 257 -2.50 21.98 -1.25
N PRO A 258 -3.00 22.58 -2.36
CA PRO A 258 -2.21 22.79 -3.58
C PRO A 258 -0.96 23.63 -3.33
N MET A 259 -1.08 24.74 -2.58
CA MET A 259 0.05 25.63 -2.31
C MET A 259 1.15 24.95 -1.49
N GLN A 260 0.77 24.27 -0.40
CA GLN A 260 1.70 23.56 0.48
C GLN A 260 2.35 22.38 -0.25
N ALA A 261 1.62 21.66 -1.11
CA ALA A 261 2.16 20.59 -1.93
C ALA A 261 3.19 21.09 -2.94
N LEU A 262 2.93 22.23 -3.60
CA LEU A 262 3.88 22.86 -4.52
C LEU A 262 5.14 23.34 -3.79
N ASP A 263 4.97 24.01 -2.65
CA ASP A 263 6.10 24.46 -1.83
C ASP A 263 6.96 23.27 -1.34
N ALA A 264 6.34 22.19 -0.89
CA ALA A 264 7.06 20.97 -0.49
C ALA A 264 7.84 20.35 -1.67
N LEU A 265 7.28 20.36 -2.88
CA LEU A 265 7.97 19.90 -4.10
C LEU A 265 9.16 20.80 -4.46
N ASP A 266 8.98 22.11 -4.41
CA ASP A 266 10.02 23.07 -4.77
C ASP A 266 11.18 23.06 -3.75
N ARG A 267 10.88 22.96 -2.44
CA ARG A 267 11.91 22.73 -1.40
C ARG A 267 12.63 21.39 -1.57
N TRP A 268 11.89 20.34 -1.92
CA TRP A 268 12.48 19.04 -2.20
C TRP A 268 13.43 19.07 -3.41
N ARG A 269 13.08 19.81 -4.46
CA ARG A 269 13.92 20.03 -5.64
C ARG A 269 15.25 20.66 -5.24
N LEU A 270 15.20 21.77 -4.50
CA LEU A 270 16.40 22.49 -4.04
C LEU A 270 17.30 21.60 -3.18
N THR A 271 16.71 20.86 -2.24
CA THR A 271 17.45 19.92 -1.39
C THR A 271 18.09 18.80 -2.21
N THR A 272 17.37 18.24 -3.18
CA THR A 272 17.83 17.14 -4.05
C THR A 272 19.00 17.57 -4.94
N ILE A 273 18.98 18.83 -5.43
CA ILE A 273 20.09 19.44 -6.17
C ILE A 273 21.30 19.61 -5.24
N ALA A 274 21.10 20.22 -4.06
CA ALA A 274 22.19 20.53 -3.13
C ALA A 274 22.96 19.30 -2.66
N ILE A 275 22.30 18.14 -2.49
CA ILE A 275 22.94 16.88 -2.08
C ILE A 275 23.36 15.99 -3.25
N GLU A 276 23.16 16.43 -4.49
CA GLU A 276 23.43 15.67 -5.72
C GLU A 276 22.90 14.23 -5.66
N SER A 277 21.62 14.08 -5.27
CA SER A 277 21.07 12.74 -4.97
C SER A 277 21.09 11.81 -6.19
N SER A 278 22.04 10.87 -6.17
CA SER A 278 22.11 9.71 -7.07
C SER A 278 20.94 8.70 -6.92
N THR A 279 20.07 8.87 -5.93
CA THR A 279 18.93 7.95 -5.70
C THR A 279 18.00 7.95 -6.91
N GLY A 280 17.67 6.76 -7.44
CA GLY A 280 16.71 6.64 -8.54
C GLY A 280 15.37 7.29 -8.20
N ILE A 281 14.80 8.05 -9.13
CA ILE A 281 13.61 8.90 -8.93
C ILE A 281 12.42 8.10 -8.39
N PHE A 282 12.26 6.84 -8.79
CA PHE A 282 11.23 5.96 -8.22
C PHE A 282 11.35 5.80 -6.70
N LEU A 283 12.57 5.58 -6.19
CA LEU A 283 12.80 5.44 -4.76
C LEU A 283 12.63 6.76 -4.02
N ALA A 284 13.07 7.86 -4.64
CA ALA A 284 12.93 9.19 -4.06
C ALA A 284 11.45 9.57 -3.87
N VAL A 285 10.61 9.32 -4.88
CA VAL A 285 9.16 9.58 -4.80
C VAL A 285 8.49 8.65 -3.81
N LYS A 286 8.61 7.33 -4.02
CA LYS A 286 7.94 6.31 -3.18
C LYS A 286 8.38 6.39 -1.71
N GLY A 287 9.64 6.75 -1.47
CA GLY A 287 10.24 6.78 -0.13
C GLY A 287 9.95 8.06 0.67
N ASN A 288 9.51 9.14 0.03
CA ASN A 288 9.37 10.44 0.67
C ASN A 288 7.91 10.88 0.76
N GLN A 289 7.18 10.34 1.73
CA GLN A 289 5.77 10.70 1.97
C GLN A 289 5.58 12.13 2.50
N LYS A 290 6.65 12.82 2.94
CA LYS A 290 6.60 14.24 3.30
C LYS A 290 6.41 15.16 2.10
N VAL A 291 6.73 14.69 0.89
CA VAL A 291 6.66 15.46 -0.35
C VAL A 291 5.65 14.83 -1.31
N PHE A 292 5.69 13.50 -1.42
CA PHE A 292 4.85 12.71 -2.31
C PHE A 292 3.86 11.87 -1.51
N ASN A 293 3.09 12.51 -0.63
CA ASN A 293 2.07 11.81 0.14
C ASN A 293 1.05 11.16 -0.82
N GLY A 294 0.69 9.91 -0.55
CA GLY A 294 -0.16 9.11 -1.45
C GLY A 294 0.61 8.27 -2.47
N TYR A 295 1.87 8.58 -2.78
CA TYR A 295 2.61 7.84 -3.82
C TYR A 295 3.19 6.54 -3.29
N GLY A 296 2.59 5.41 -3.69
CA GLY A 296 3.12 4.07 -3.50
C GLY A 296 3.93 3.59 -4.72
N ALA A 297 4.18 2.28 -4.78
CA ALA A 297 4.92 1.69 -5.89
C ALA A 297 4.14 1.78 -7.22
N GLN A 298 2.82 1.60 -7.16
CA GLN A 298 1.95 1.72 -8.33
C GLN A 298 1.92 3.16 -8.83
N GLU A 299 1.56 4.10 -7.95
CA GLU A 299 1.36 5.50 -8.29
C GLU A 299 2.65 6.10 -8.87
N THR A 300 3.79 5.73 -8.30
CA THR A 300 5.09 6.19 -8.81
C THR A 300 5.41 5.62 -10.19
N CYS A 301 5.21 4.33 -10.45
CA CYS A 301 5.46 3.75 -11.77
C CYS A 301 4.54 4.37 -12.83
N ASP A 302 3.25 4.48 -12.51
CA ASP A 302 2.24 5.00 -13.43
C ASP A 302 2.47 6.49 -13.72
N MET A 303 2.76 7.29 -12.69
CA MET A 303 3.09 8.71 -12.86
C MET A 303 4.35 8.88 -13.73
N LEU A 304 5.45 8.19 -13.41
CA LEU A 304 6.69 8.30 -14.20
C LEU A 304 6.51 7.83 -15.65
N CYS A 305 5.72 6.77 -15.85
CA CYS A 305 5.33 6.30 -17.18
C CYS A 305 4.54 7.37 -17.95
N SER A 306 3.62 8.08 -17.29
CA SER A 306 2.80 9.12 -17.95
C SER A 306 3.62 10.33 -18.41
N VAL A 307 4.76 10.60 -17.75
CA VAL A 307 5.67 11.70 -18.08
C VAL A 307 6.96 11.27 -18.77
N LEU A 308 7.04 10.01 -19.19
CA LEU A 308 8.18 9.44 -19.93
C LEU A 308 9.52 9.65 -19.21
N ILE A 309 9.55 9.35 -17.90
CA ILE A 309 10.77 9.41 -17.08
C ILE A 309 11.13 7.98 -16.65
N GLN A 310 12.40 7.60 -16.85
CA GLN A 310 12.87 6.28 -16.47
C GLN A 310 12.95 6.15 -14.94
N PRO A 311 12.36 5.11 -14.31
CA PRO A 311 12.35 4.94 -12.86
C PRO A 311 13.74 4.94 -12.18
N CYS A 312 14.77 4.52 -12.91
CA CYS A 312 16.15 4.46 -12.43
C CYS A 312 16.91 5.80 -12.54
N MET A 313 16.36 6.80 -13.23
CA MET A 313 17.01 8.09 -13.42
C MET A 313 17.31 8.75 -12.07
N PRO A 314 18.56 9.20 -11.82
CA PRO A 314 18.90 9.93 -10.61
C PRO A 314 17.96 11.12 -10.37
N ALA A 315 17.48 11.25 -9.14
CA ALA A 315 16.61 12.36 -8.75
C ALA A 315 17.28 13.73 -8.98
N TYR A 316 18.61 13.79 -8.83
CA TYR A 316 19.40 14.97 -9.20
C TYR A 316 19.17 15.42 -10.65
N PHE A 317 19.28 14.52 -11.63
CA PHE A 317 19.08 14.85 -13.04
C PHE A 317 17.68 15.34 -13.34
N VAL A 318 16.66 14.75 -12.69
CA VAL A 318 15.27 15.23 -12.80
C VAL A 318 15.10 16.64 -12.25
N CYS A 319 15.84 17.01 -11.20
CA CYS A 319 15.69 18.30 -10.52
C CYS A 319 16.53 19.42 -11.16
N VAL A 320 17.73 19.13 -11.66
CA VAL A 320 18.66 20.14 -12.17
C VAL A 320 18.28 20.63 -13.58
N ASP A 321 17.70 19.77 -14.42
CA ASP A 321 17.20 20.15 -15.74
C ASP A 321 15.78 20.76 -15.63
N ASP A 322 15.63 22.04 -15.98
CA ASP A 322 14.35 22.76 -15.84
C ASP A 322 13.20 22.16 -16.65
N ALA A 323 13.49 21.66 -17.86
CA ALA A 323 12.46 21.09 -18.73
C ALA A 323 11.98 19.74 -18.20
N LEU A 324 12.90 18.92 -17.70
CA LEU A 324 12.63 17.65 -17.06
C LEU A 324 11.92 17.83 -15.71
N TRP A 325 12.36 18.79 -14.90
CA TRP A 325 11.70 19.16 -13.64
C TRP A 325 10.28 19.62 -13.88
N LYS A 326 10.06 20.56 -14.81
CA LYS A 326 8.71 21.06 -15.15
C LYS A 326 7.79 19.92 -15.56
N ARG A 327 8.28 18.99 -16.39
CA ARG A 327 7.54 17.81 -16.81
C ARG A 327 7.23 16.87 -15.64
N PHE A 328 8.20 16.61 -14.77
CA PHE A 328 8.03 15.78 -13.58
C PHE A 328 7.01 16.39 -12.59
N ARG A 329 7.19 17.67 -12.23
CA ARG A 329 6.31 18.43 -11.33
C ARG A 329 4.87 18.40 -11.84
N GLN A 330 4.67 18.66 -13.14
CA GLN A 330 3.34 18.57 -13.74
C GLN A 330 2.78 17.14 -13.70
N GLY A 331 3.62 16.12 -13.93
CA GLY A 331 3.22 14.71 -13.80
C GLY A 331 2.72 14.32 -12.42
N VAL A 332 3.36 14.83 -11.36
CA VAL A 332 2.89 14.64 -9.98
C VAL A 332 1.49 15.24 -9.81
N ILE A 333 1.28 16.47 -10.27
CA ILE A 333 0.00 17.17 -10.16
C ILE A 333 -1.09 16.45 -10.97
N ASP A 334 -0.84 16.24 -12.26
CA ASP A 334 -1.78 15.64 -13.20
C ASP A 334 -2.19 14.24 -12.76
N TYR A 335 -1.25 13.45 -12.22
CA TYR A 335 -1.57 12.11 -11.75
C TYR A 335 -2.61 12.13 -10.62
N GLN A 336 -2.44 12.99 -9.60
CA GLN A 336 -3.40 13.09 -8.49
C GLN A 336 -4.78 13.56 -8.98
N LEU A 337 -4.81 14.62 -9.78
CA LEU A 337 -6.05 15.18 -10.32
C LEU A 337 -6.78 14.17 -11.21
N GLU A 338 -6.06 13.44 -12.06
CA GLU A 338 -6.65 12.42 -12.93
C GLU A 338 -7.20 11.23 -12.12
N ARG A 339 -6.55 10.84 -11.01
CA ARG A 339 -7.12 9.80 -10.12
C ARG A 339 -8.46 10.25 -9.54
N LEU A 340 -8.57 11.49 -9.08
CA LEU A 340 -9.82 12.05 -8.58
C LEU A 340 -10.88 12.12 -9.68
N ARG A 341 -10.51 12.60 -10.87
CA ARG A 341 -11.42 12.66 -12.02
C ARG A 341 -11.97 11.27 -12.37
N LEU A 342 -11.16 10.22 -12.36
CA LEU A 342 -11.66 8.86 -12.60
C LEU A 342 -12.61 8.39 -11.50
N LEU A 343 -12.35 8.71 -10.23
CA LEU A 343 -13.24 8.38 -9.12
C LEU A 343 -14.59 9.10 -9.22
N SER A 344 -14.59 10.38 -9.62
CA SER A 344 -15.81 11.17 -9.79
C SER A 344 -16.65 10.75 -11.00
N THR A 345 -16.01 10.32 -12.10
CA THR A 345 -16.72 9.95 -13.33
C THR A 345 -17.37 8.57 -13.26
N LYS A 346 -16.71 7.59 -12.63
CA LYS A 346 -17.27 6.26 -12.43
C LYS A 346 -16.83 5.72 -11.06
N PRO A 347 -17.58 6.02 -9.98
CA PRO A 347 -17.20 5.59 -8.65
C PRO A 347 -17.10 4.06 -8.59
N PHE A 348 -16.21 3.57 -7.72
CA PHE A 348 -16.13 2.14 -7.47
C PHE A 348 -17.43 1.66 -6.80
N PRO A 349 -17.92 0.45 -7.15
CA PRO A 349 -19.04 -0.12 -6.45
C PRO A 349 -18.67 -0.31 -4.97
N TYR A 350 -19.65 -0.12 -4.10
CA TYR A 350 -19.45 -0.27 -2.67
C TYR A 350 -18.99 -1.70 -2.35
N VAL A 351 -17.96 -1.84 -1.52
CA VAL A 351 -17.44 -3.16 -1.09
C VAL A 351 -18.47 -3.85 -0.21
N SER A 352 -19.07 -3.08 0.69
CA SER A 352 -19.93 -3.60 1.73
C SER A 352 -21.33 -3.89 1.21
N GLY A 353 -21.94 -4.92 1.77
CA GLY A 353 -23.29 -5.37 1.42
C GLY A 353 -23.62 -6.67 2.14
N SER A 354 -24.65 -7.37 1.68
CA SER A 354 -25.09 -8.65 2.26
C SER A 354 -24.07 -9.79 2.09
N LYS A 355 -23.08 -9.63 1.20
CA LYS A 355 -22.00 -10.59 0.96
C LYS A 355 -20.64 -9.88 1.03
N PRO A 356 -20.23 -9.37 2.20
CA PRO A 356 -19.10 -8.45 2.32
C PRO A 356 -17.74 -9.13 2.05
N PHE A 357 -17.68 -10.46 2.08
CA PHE A 357 -16.47 -11.24 1.86
C PHE A 357 -16.27 -11.70 0.41
N ARG A 358 -17.15 -11.28 -0.51
CA ARG A 358 -17.11 -11.68 -1.92
C ARG A 358 -16.15 -10.81 -2.72
N MET A 359 -15.40 -11.45 -3.63
CA MET A 359 -14.66 -10.73 -4.68
C MET A 359 -15.61 -9.85 -5.50
N ASN A 360 -15.36 -8.55 -5.53
CA ASN A 360 -16.10 -7.63 -6.39
C ASN A 360 -15.35 -7.42 -7.71
N HIS A 361 -15.69 -8.24 -8.71
CA HIS A 361 -15.04 -8.22 -10.03
C HIS A 361 -15.22 -6.88 -10.77
N ASP A 362 -16.43 -6.30 -10.76
CA ASP A 362 -16.69 -5.00 -11.39
C ASP A 362 -15.79 -3.91 -10.79
N ALA A 363 -15.63 -3.93 -9.47
CA ALA A 363 -14.78 -2.97 -8.79
C ALA A 363 -13.30 -3.13 -9.15
N HIS A 364 -12.81 -4.37 -9.21
CA HIS A 364 -11.45 -4.66 -9.66
C HIS A 364 -11.24 -4.19 -11.11
N GLU A 365 -12.17 -4.51 -12.02
CA GLU A 365 -12.09 -4.07 -13.43
C GLU A 365 -12.08 -2.53 -13.55
N ARG A 366 -12.90 -1.84 -12.76
CA ARG A 366 -12.86 -0.37 -12.68
C ARG A 366 -11.52 0.12 -12.14
N PHE A 367 -11.03 -0.46 -11.05
CA PHE A 367 -9.73 -0.09 -10.47
C PHE A 367 -8.60 -0.29 -11.46
N MET A 368 -8.64 -1.33 -12.29
CA MET A 368 -7.62 -1.58 -13.30
C MET A 368 -7.51 -0.51 -14.39
N LYS A 369 -8.49 0.39 -14.49
CA LYS A 369 -8.42 1.62 -15.32
C LYS A 369 -7.56 2.71 -14.69
N HIS A 370 -7.32 2.65 -13.38
CA HIS A 370 -6.44 3.57 -12.64
C HIS A 370 -4.97 3.16 -12.72
N VAL A 371 -4.68 1.93 -13.14
CA VAL A 371 -3.32 1.41 -13.30
C VAL A 371 -2.85 1.65 -14.73
N LEU A 372 -1.73 2.32 -14.95
CA LEU A 372 -1.21 2.58 -16.29
C LEU A 372 -0.24 1.49 -16.77
N CYS A 373 0.82 1.25 -16.01
CA CYS A 373 1.87 0.29 -16.34
C CYS A 373 2.18 -0.69 -15.20
N TYR A 374 1.87 -0.37 -13.95
CA TYR A 374 2.27 -1.22 -12.82
C TYR A 374 1.75 -2.67 -12.96
N ARG A 375 2.67 -3.64 -13.06
CA ARG A 375 2.37 -5.07 -13.24
C ARG A 375 1.47 -5.42 -14.44
N LYS A 376 1.36 -4.54 -15.44
CA LYS A 376 0.66 -4.87 -16.69
C LYS A 376 1.63 -5.51 -17.67
N GLN A 377 1.16 -6.48 -18.45
CA GLN A 377 1.99 -7.10 -19.47
C GLN A 377 2.29 -6.09 -20.60
N TYR A 378 1.29 -5.28 -20.93
CA TYR A 378 1.37 -4.27 -21.97
C TYR A 378 0.78 -2.94 -21.50
N VAL A 379 1.39 -1.85 -21.96
CA VAL A 379 0.90 -0.48 -21.76
C VAL A 379 0.20 -0.03 -23.03
N SER A 380 -1.04 0.45 -22.91
CA SER A 380 -1.79 0.99 -24.05
C SER A 380 -1.61 2.50 -24.14
N VAL A 381 -0.97 2.97 -25.20
CA VAL A 381 -0.71 4.40 -25.46
C VAL A 381 -1.44 4.88 -26.72
N ASP A 382 -1.64 6.19 -26.84
CA ASP A 382 -2.09 6.82 -28.10
C ASP A 382 -0.89 7.18 -28.99
N GLN A 383 -1.15 7.61 -30.22
CA GLN A 383 -0.10 8.01 -31.17
C GLN A 383 0.73 9.20 -30.65
N ARG A 384 0.11 10.16 -29.95
CA ARG A 384 0.81 11.34 -29.41
C ARG A 384 1.89 10.93 -28.40
N ILE A 385 1.57 10.00 -27.51
CA ILE A 385 2.53 9.45 -26.54
C ILE A 385 3.59 8.60 -27.25
N LEU A 386 3.20 7.77 -28.23
CA LEU A 386 4.14 6.99 -29.02
C LEU A 386 5.18 7.90 -29.72
N ASP A 387 4.72 8.96 -30.40
CA ASP A 387 5.59 9.91 -31.08
C ASP A 387 6.51 10.62 -30.08
N ALA A 388 6.00 10.96 -28.89
CA ALA A 388 6.78 11.57 -27.84
C ALA A 388 7.89 10.64 -27.30
N MET A 389 7.63 9.33 -27.26
CA MET A 389 8.63 8.31 -26.92
C MET A 389 9.67 8.14 -28.03
N HIS A 390 9.26 8.09 -29.30
CA HIS A 390 10.18 8.03 -30.45
C HIS A 390 11.08 9.25 -30.55
N ARG A 391 10.53 10.47 -30.42
CA ARG A 391 11.31 11.72 -30.42
C ARG A 391 12.37 11.78 -29.31
N ARG A 392 12.21 10.98 -28.25
CA ARG A 392 13.16 10.87 -27.13
C ARG A 392 14.02 9.61 -27.21
N GLU A 393 13.89 8.82 -28.28
CA GLU A 393 14.56 7.53 -28.48
C GLU A 393 14.32 6.52 -27.34
N LEU A 394 13.23 6.65 -26.58
CA LEU A 394 12.96 5.84 -25.37
C LEU A 394 12.55 4.39 -25.67
N LEU A 395 12.22 4.09 -26.93
CA LEU A 395 11.80 2.77 -27.39
C LEU A 395 12.94 1.99 -28.06
N ASN A 396 14.13 2.60 -28.16
CA ASN A 396 15.28 1.99 -28.78
C ASN A 396 16.13 1.29 -27.71
N PRO A 397 16.19 -0.06 -27.68
CA PRO A 397 16.94 -0.79 -26.66
C PRO A 397 18.47 -0.60 -26.76
N ARG A 398 18.96 0.01 -27.85
CA ARG A 398 20.37 0.35 -28.04
C ARG A 398 20.70 1.79 -27.63
N ALA A 399 19.69 2.60 -27.34
CA ALA A 399 19.88 3.97 -26.91
C ALA A 399 20.11 4.03 -25.39
N VAL A 400 21.04 4.88 -24.96
CA VAL A 400 21.35 5.14 -23.55
C VAL A 400 20.73 6.48 -23.16
N ILE A 401 19.93 6.48 -22.09
CA ILE A 401 19.27 7.68 -21.58
C ILE A 401 20.31 8.60 -20.93
N GLN A 402 20.34 9.85 -21.40
CA GLN A 402 21.21 10.91 -20.92
C GLN A 402 20.59 11.64 -19.72
N SER A 403 21.36 12.54 -19.10
CA SER A 403 20.90 13.37 -17.96
C SER A 403 19.69 14.27 -18.28
N SER A 404 19.49 14.66 -19.55
CA SER A 404 18.32 15.42 -20.01
C SER A 404 17.05 14.57 -20.16
N GLY A 405 17.16 13.24 -20.02
CA GLY A 405 16.09 12.28 -20.22
C GLY A 405 15.76 11.96 -21.68
N PHE A 406 16.57 12.45 -22.63
CA PHE A 406 16.59 11.92 -24.00
C PHE A 406 17.56 10.75 -24.08
N ALA A 407 17.25 9.76 -24.92
CA ALA A 407 18.17 8.69 -25.21
C ALA A 407 18.94 8.95 -26.51
N LYS A 408 20.15 8.41 -26.60
CA LYS A 408 20.97 8.44 -27.82
C LYS A 408 21.63 7.08 -28.00
N VAL A 409 21.67 6.59 -29.23
CA VAL A 409 22.47 5.40 -29.56
C VAL A 409 23.95 5.80 -29.45
N PRO A 410 24.74 5.18 -28.56
CA PRO A 410 26.17 5.45 -28.49
C PRO A 410 26.84 5.13 -29.83
N ASP A 411 27.95 5.78 -30.11
CA ASP A 411 28.79 5.40 -31.24
C ASP A 411 29.20 3.92 -31.07
N PRO A 412 29.18 3.08 -32.13
CA PRO A 412 29.68 1.71 -32.07
C PRO A 412 31.07 1.54 -31.42
N SER A 413 31.91 2.58 -31.40
CA SER A 413 33.19 2.57 -30.69
C SER A 413 33.08 2.64 -29.15
N ASP A 414 31.89 2.91 -28.61
CA ASP A 414 31.66 3.15 -27.19
C ASP A 414 31.28 1.85 -26.44
N PHE A 415 32.03 1.54 -25.38
CA PHE A 415 32.07 0.23 -24.70
C PHE A 415 30.75 -0.19 -24.03
N VAL A 416 29.80 0.75 -23.91
CA VAL A 416 28.51 0.62 -23.20
C VAL A 416 27.58 -0.47 -23.79
N THR A 417 27.84 -0.94 -25.01
CA THR A 417 26.99 -1.90 -25.73
C THR A 417 27.03 -3.36 -25.22
N THR A 418 27.91 -3.72 -24.29
CA THR A 418 28.06 -5.12 -23.84
C THR A 418 27.07 -5.56 -22.76
N PHE A 419 26.52 -4.66 -21.94
CA PHE A 419 25.67 -5.06 -20.80
C PHE A 419 24.27 -5.58 -21.21
N TYR A 420 23.72 -5.13 -22.35
CA TYR A 420 22.36 -5.47 -22.80
C TYR A 420 22.31 -6.35 -24.06
N LYS A 421 23.47 -6.84 -24.52
CA LYS A 421 23.54 -7.71 -25.71
C LYS A 421 22.82 -9.06 -25.52
N ASP A 422 22.65 -9.51 -24.28
CA ASP A 422 22.09 -10.83 -23.95
C ASP A 422 20.62 -10.79 -23.48
N THR A 423 20.02 -9.59 -23.36
CA THR A 423 18.57 -9.49 -23.09
C THR A 423 17.80 -9.59 -24.40
N GLU A 424 16.94 -10.60 -24.54
CA GLU A 424 15.95 -10.72 -25.62
C GLU A 424 14.96 -9.54 -25.56
N MET A 425 15.40 -8.38 -26.04
CA MET A 425 14.56 -7.19 -26.15
C MET A 425 13.73 -7.33 -27.44
N PRO A 426 12.40 -7.18 -27.38
CA PRO A 426 11.53 -7.33 -28.53
C PRO A 426 11.84 -6.30 -29.63
N SER A 427 11.36 -6.59 -30.84
CA SER A 427 11.46 -5.68 -31.98
C SER A 427 10.90 -4.29 -31.64
N VAL A 428 11.58 -3.25 -32.13
CA VAL A 428 11.16 -1.86 -31.96
C VAL A 428 9.71 -1.73 -32.45
N PRO A 429 8.79 -1.19 -31.63
CA PRO A 429 7.40 -1.04 -32.04
C PRO A 429 7.29 -0.15 -33.29
N PRO A 430 6.28 -0.36 -34.15
CA PRO A 430 6.12 0.39 -35.39
C PRO A 430 5.89 1.88 -35.13
N LYS A 431 6.44 2.73 -36.00
CA LYS A 431 6.35 4.21 -35.89
C LYS A 431 4.92 4.74 -36.03
N GLU A 432 4.11 4.09 -36.86
CA GLU A 432 2.72 4.47 -37.12
C GLU A 432 1.83 3.24 -37.10
N THR A 433 0.60 3.43 -36.63
CA THR A 433 -0.41 2.38 -36.64
C THR A 433 -1.78 2.97 -36.98
N ARG A 434 -2.61 2.20 -37.68
CA ARG A 434 -4.00 2.58 -37.96
C ARG A 434 -4.92 2.46 -36.73
N TYR A 435 -4.41 1.95 -35.62
CA TYR A 435 -5.19 1.74 -34.40
C TYR A 435 -5.17 2.98 -33.51
N SER A 436 -6.31 3.26 -32.87
CA SER A 436 -6.43 4.35 -31.89
C SER A 436 -5.59 4.13 -30.63
N ARG A 437 -5.20 2.88 -30.34
CA ARG A 437 -4.36 2.51 -29.19
C ARG A 437 -3.32 1.48 -29.58
N ILE A 438 -2.11 1.68 -29.08
CA ILE A 438 -0.92 0.92 -29.42
C ILE A 438 -0.45 0.22 -28.16
N ARG A 439 -0.15 -1.08 -28.26
CA ARG A 439 0.32 -1.88 -27.12
C ARG A 439 1.84 -1.92 -27.10
N LEU A 440 2.42 -1.31 -26.09
CA LEU A 440 3.85 -1.38 -25.81
C LEU A 440 4.12 -2.52 -24.83
N GLN A 441 5.20 -3.28 -25.06
CA GLN A 441 5.69 -4.24 -24.08
C GLN A 441 6.10 -3.49 -22.81
N ASN A 442 5.69 -4.00 -21.66
CA ASN A 442 6.13 -3.48 -20.38
C ASN A 442 7.30 -4.31 -19.84
N TYR A 443 8.21 -3.67 -19.12
CA TYR A 443 9.38 -4.33 -18.54
C TYR A 443 9.36 -4.21 -17.02
N ILE A 444 9.90 -5.24 -16.37
CA ILE A 444 10.22 -5.25 -14.95
C ILE A 444 11.70 -4.91 -14.82
N ILE A 445 12.01 -3.89 -14.02
CA ILE A 445 13.39 -3.54 -13.66
C ILE A 445 13.60 -3.76 -12.16
N ASP A 446 14.70 -4.40 -11.80
CA ASP A 446 15.14 -4.53 -10.40
C ASP A 446 15.99 -3.33 -9.97
N ILE A 447 15.45 -2.49 -9.08
CA ILE A 447 16.19 -1.39 -8.46
C ILE A 447 16.56 -1.75 -7.02
N PRO A 448 17.84 -1.67 -6.59
CA PRO A 448 18.23 -1.94 -5.21
C PRO A 448 17.57 -0.95 -4.23
N ARG A 449 17.21 -1.40 -3.02
CA ARG A 449 16.56 -0.52 -2.01
C ARG A 449 17.48 0.56 -1.43
N GLY A 450 18.77 0.48 -1.71
CA GLY A 450 19.84 1.34 -1.23
C GLY A 450 21.15 0.91 -1.88
N LYS A 451 22.17 1.79 -1.88
CA LYS A 451 23.46 1.54 -2.55
C LYS A 451 24.10 0.19 -2.19
N SER A 452 23.92 -0.28 -0.96
CA SER A 452 24.45 -1.54 -0.44
C SER A 452 23.40 -2.62 -0.17
N SER A 453 22.16 -2.43 -0.62
CA SER A 453 21.07 -3.37 -0.31
C SER A 453 21.06 -4.56 -1.26
N ASN A 454 21.06 -5.78 -0.71
CA ASN A 454 20.78 -7.01 -1.47
C ASN A 454 19.28 -7.23 -1.75
N LYS A 455 18.43 -6.28 -1.37
CA LYS A 455 17.00 -6.29 -1.68
C LYS A 455 16.77 -5.33 -2.82
N SER A 456 15.90 -5.72 -3.74
CA SER A 456 15.41 -4.86 -4.81
C SER A 456 13.93 -4.53 -4.61
N TYR A 457 13.48 -3.56 -5.39
CA TYR A 457 12.09 -3.35 -5.76
C TYR A 457 11.94 -3.69 -7.24
N HIS A 458 10.82 -4.32 -7.60
CA HIS A 458 10.37 -4.40 -8.98
C HIS A 458 9.69 -3.08 -9.34
N VAL A 459 10.17 -2.46 -10.42
CA VAL A 459 9.54 -1.28 -11.03
C VAL A 459 9.12 -1.63 -12.45
N TYR A 460 8.13 -0.90 -12.97
CA TYR A 460 7.50 -1.24 -14.23
C TYR A 460 7.51 -0.04 -15.18
N THR A 461 7.93 -0.25 -16.42
CA THR A 461 8.05 0.81 -17.42
C THR A 461 8.01 0.24 -18.84
N PRO A 462 7.37 0.92 -19.82
CA PRO A 462 7.46 0.57 -21.23
C PRO A 462 8.70 1.17 -21.92
N ILE A 463 9.56 1.90 -21.20
CA ILE A 463 10.80 2.47 -21.74
C ILE A 463 11.82 1.34 -21.94
N ALA A 464 12.18 1.12 -23.20
CA ALA A 464 13.16 0.11 -23.61
C ALA A 464 14.60 0.64 -23.61
N ALA A 465 14.79 1.96 -23.70
CA ALA A 465 16.09 2.58 -23.65
C ALA A 465 16.83 2.29 -22.32
N VAL A 466 18.13 2.10 -22.44
CA VAL A 466 19.04 1.68 -21.38
C VAL A 466 19.27 2.83 -20.40
N PRO A 467 19.16 2.60 -19.07
CA PRO A 467 19.61 3.55 -18.06
C PRO A 467 21.06 4.01 -18.27
N GLY A 468 21.40 5.26 -17.91
CA GLY A 468 22.79 5.73 -17.93
C GLY A 468 23.72 4.83 -17.11
N VAL A 469 24.96 4.65 -17.58
CA VAL A 469 25.94 3.70 -17.02
C VAL A 469 26.36 4.07 -15.59
N GLU A 470 26.31 5.35 -15.28
CA GLU A 470 26.65 5.95 -13.99
C GLU A 470 25.48 5.94 -12.99
N TRP A 471 24.29 5.48 -13.42
CA TRP A 471 23.12 5.43 -12.57
C TRP A 471 23.22 4.25 -11.60
N TRP A 472 22.31 4.19 -10.61
CA TRP A 472 22.25 3.01 -9.75
C TRP A 472 22.07 1.75 -10.60
N PRO A 473 22.83 0.68 -10.31
CA PRO A 473 22.85 -0.49 -11.17
C PRO A 473 21.45 -1.09 -11.23
N SER A 474 20.89 -1.17 -12.45
CA SER A 474 19.74 -2.02 -12.72
C SER A 474 20.22 -3.46 -12.63
N LEU A 475 19.67 -4.23 -11.69
CA LEU A 475 20.17 -5.59 -11.45
C LEU A 475 19.70 -6.56 -12.52
N ASN A 476 18.48 -6.37 -13.03
CA ASN A 476 17.86 -7.19 -14.07
C ASN A 476 16.80 -6.36 -14.81
N VAL A 477 16.65 -6.60 -16.12
CA VAL A 477 15.53 -6.11 -16.94
C VAL A 477 14.88 -7.31 -17.61
N MET A 478 13.58 -7.49 -17.45
CA MET A 478 12.84 -8.62 -18.01
C MET A 478 11.52 -8.15 -18.61
N PRO A 479 11.06 -8.70 -19.74
CA PRO A 479 9.72 -8.43 -20.22
C PRO A 479 8.71 -8.94 -19.19
N MET A 480 7.66 -8.16 -18.95
CA MET A 480 6.52 -8.61 -18.17
C MET A 480 5.80 -9.72 -18.93
N ASP A 481 5.73 -10.91 -18.35
CA ASP A 481 5.16 -12.12 -18.97
C ASP A 481 3.69 -12.37 -18.57
N HIS A 482 3.18 -11.60 -17.61
CA HIS A 482 1.80 -11.71 -17.14
C HIS A 482 1.15 -10.35 -16.92
N ASP A 483 -0.18 -10.34 -16.93
CA ASP A 483 -0.96 -9.13 -16.70
C ASP A 483 -1.67 -9.21 -15.36
N VAL A 484 -1.51 -8.20 -14.51
CA VAL A 484 -2.22 -8.09 -13.23
C VAL A 484 -3.73 -8.27 -13.36
N ARG A 485 -4.33 -7.88 -14.50
CA ARG A 485 -5.77 -8.08 -14.77
C ARG A 485 -6.18 -9.55 -14.75
N ASN A 486 -5.25 -10.46 -15.01
CA ASN A 486 -5.51 -11.89 -15.09
C ASN A 486 -5.17 -12.64 -13.79
N ILE A 487 -4.67 -11.93 -12.77
CA ILE A 487 -4.18 -12.54 -11.51
C ILE A 487 -5.01 -12.03 -10.33
N PHE A 488 -6.32 -12.23 -10.43
CA PHE A 488 -7.30 -11.82 -9.41
C PHE A 488 -6.96 -12.36 -8.01
N ASN A 489 -6.36 -13.55 -7.95
CA ASN A 489 -6.15 -14.28 -6.70
C ASN A 489 -4.72 -14.21 -6.10
N ALA A 490 -3.79 -13.48 -6.73
CA ALA A 490 -2.41 -13.38 -6.22
C ALA A 490 -1.88 -11.93 -6.19
N THR A 491 -2.75 -10.95 -6.42
CA THR A 491 -2.41 -9.54 -6.34
C THR A 491 -3.04 -8.90 -5.11
N THR A 492 -2.27 -8.03 -4.45
CA THR A 492 -2.73 -7.15 -3.36
C THR A 492 -3.13 -5.77 -3.89
N LEU A 493 -3.34 -5.66 -5.21
CA LEU A 493 -3.60 -4.39 -5.87
C LEU A 493 -5.08 -4.09 -5.96
N GLY A 494 -5.38 -2.83 -5.64
CA GLY A 494 -6.71 -2.27 -5.65
C GLY A 494 -7.49 -2.59 -4.39
N PRO A 495 -8.61 -1.89 -4.18
CA PRO A 495 -9.37 -2.05 -2.95
C PRO A 495 -9.91 -3.47 -2.80
N TYR A 496 -10.05 -4.22 -3.91
CA TYR A 496 -10.93 -5.38 -3.99
C TYR A 496 -10.25 -6.73 -4.00
N SER A 497 -8.96 -6.82 -3.66
CA SER A 497 -8.28 -8.10 -3.39
C SER A 497 -8.75 -8.79 -2.11
N PHE A 498 -9.93 -8.44 -1.57
CA PHE A 498 -10.55 -9.01 -0.36
C PHE A 498 -10.62 -10.53 -0.39
N SER A 499 -11.02 -11.13 -1.52
CA SER A 499 -11.05 -12.59 -1.62
C SER A 499 -9.66 -13.19 -1.47
N VAL A 500 -8.61 -12.52 -1.95
CA VAL A 500 -7.22 -12.96 -1.75
C VAL A 500 -6.82 -12.82 -0.31
N PHE A 501 -7.18 -11.74 0.37
CA PHE A 501 -6.82 -11.57 1.77
C PHE A 501 -7.53 -12.58 2.69
N ILE A 502 -8.80 -12.86 2.39
CA ILE A 502 -9.62 -13.83 3.13
C ILE A 502 -9.24 -15.28 2.76
N GLN A 503 -8.80 -15.55 1.52
CA GLN A 503 -8.44 -16.91 1.05
C GLN A 503 -6.94 -17.23 1.10
N ALA A 504 -6.02 -16.26 1.03
CA ALA A 504 -4.57 -16.50 1.05
C ALA A 504 -4.08 -17.00 2.42
N ALA A 505 -4.87 -16.82 3.48
CA ALA A 505 -4.71 -17.55 4.73
C ALA A 505 -4.78 -19.09 4.53
N TRP A 506 -5.33 -19.57 3.41
CA TRP A 506 -5.46 -20.98 3.07
C TRP A 506 -4.31 -21.54 2.22
N THR A 507 -3.55 -20.71 1.49
CA THR A 507 -2.43 -21.18 0.65
C THR A 507 -1.26 -21.72 1.48
N GLU A 508 -1.12 -21.30 2.74
CA GLU A 508 -0.21 -21.96 3.70
C GLU A 508 -0.70 -23.35 4.14
N LYS A 509 -2.01 -23.62 4.08
CA LYS A 509 -2.62 -24.86 4.59
C LYS A 509 -2.83 -25.96 3.54
N LYS A 510 -2.77 -25.66 2.23
CA LYS A 510 -3.00 -26.65 1.16
C LYS A 510 -1.80 -27.08 0.34
N VAL A 511 -0.60 -26.67 0.73
CA VAL A 511 0.64 -27.30 0.25
C VAL A 511 1.27 -28.15 1.35
N GLY A 512 0.48 -29.06 1.90
CA GLY A 512 1.05 -30.37 2.19
C GLY A 512 1.32 -31.06 0.85
N GLY A 513 2.58 -31.12 0.42
CA GLY A 513 3.04 -32.09 -0.59
C GLY A 513 3.52 -31.55 -1.95
N SER A 514 2.99 -30.48 -2.52
CA SER A 514 3.39 -30.02 -3.87
C SER A 514 3.62 -28.51 -3.99
N LYS A 515 4.90 -28.11 -3.91
CA LYS A 515 5.35 -26.71 -4.04
C LYS A 515 4.66 -26.00 -5.22
N PRO A 516 4.03 -24.83 -5.03
CA PRO A 516 3.66 -23.97 -6.14
C PRO A 516 4.94 -23.52 -6.85
N LYS A 517 5.02 -23.70 -8.18
CA LYS A 517 6.09 -23.10 -8.97
C LYS A 517 6.04 -21.58 -8.78
N GLY A 518 7.11 -21.01 -8.20
CA GLY A 518 7.27 -19.56 -8.05
C GLY A 518 7.51 -19.03 -6.63
N CYS A 519 7.36 -19.85 -5.58
CA CYS A 519 7.74 -19.45 -4.22
C CYS A 519 9.14 -19.99 -3.84
N ARG A 520 10.02 -19.13 -3.30
CA ARG A 520 11.33 -19.55 -2.80
C ARG A 520 11.15 -20.56 -1.65
N PRO A 521 11.75 -21.76 -1.71
CA PRO A 521 11.61 -22.75 -0.65
C PRO A 521 12.22 -22.23 0.66
N LEU A 522 11.53 -22.47 1.78
CA LEU A 522 12.12 -22.41 3.11
C LEU A 522 13.02 -23.64 3.28
N GLU A 523 14.31 -23.45 3.53
CA GLU A 523 15.17 -24.56 3.93
C GLU A 523 14.89 -24.91 5.40
N ILE A 524 14.60 -26.19 5.66
CA ILE A 524 14.48 -26.72 7.02
C ILE A 524 15.91 -26.98 7.53
N VAL A 525 16.28 -26.33 8.64
CA VAL A 525 17.54 -26.57 9.33
C VAL A 525 17.24 -26.86 10.80
N GLY A 526 17.32 -28.14 11.17
CA GLY A 526 16.90 -28.63 12.50
C GLY A 526 15.40 -28.46 12.74
N ALA A 527 15.02 -28.16 13.99
CA ALA A 527 13.62 -28.01 14.41
C ALA A 527 13.02 -26.59 14.16
N SER A 528 13.68 -25.72 13.38
CA SER A 528 13.20 -24.34 13.13
C SER A 528 13.03 -24.04 11.64
N HIS A 529 11.91 -23.44 11.26
CA HIS A 529 11.69 -22.89 9.92
C HIS A 529 12.32 -21.49 9.81
N ARG A 530 13.30 -21.32 8.93
CA ARG A 530 13.93 -20.00 8.68
C ARG A 530 13.86 -19.63 7.20
N LYS A 531 13.63 -18.35 6.92
CA LYS A 531 13.63 -17.79 5.56
C LYS A 531 15.02 -17.76 4.90
N ARG A 532 16.12 -17.94 5.67
CA ARG A 532 17.51 -18.05 5.20
C ARG A 532 18.37 -18.87 6.19
N PRO A 533 19.36 -19.64 5.73
CA PRO A 533 20.38 -20.21 6.60
C PRO A 533 21.23 -19.11 7.26
N LEU A 534 21.76 -19.37 8.46
CA LEU A 534 22.73 -18.49 9.12
C LEU A 534 24.02 -18.43 8.30
N VAL A 535 24.74 -17.31 8.35
CA VAL A 535 26.05 -17.15 7.66
C VAL A 535 27.04 -18.24 8.08
N SER A 536 26.95 -18.72 9.32
CA SER A 536 27.72 -19.87 9.83
C SER A 536 27.46 -21.17 9.08
N ASN A 537 26.26 -21.36 8.52
CA ASN A 537 25.85 -22.60 7.85
C ASN A 537 26.20 -22.61 6.36
N ILE A 538 26.62 -21.47 5.81
CA ILE A 538 27.00 -21.32 4.40
C ILE A 538 28.47 -21.73 4.17
N LYS A 539 29.30 -21.68 5.22
CA LYS A 539 30.76 -21.86 5.10
C LYS A 539 31.24 -23.31 4.91
N ASN A 540 30.37 -24.32 5.03
CA ASN A 540 30.79 -25.74 5.02
C ASN A 540 30.36 -26.53 3.77
N LYS A 541 29.87 -25.90 2.71
CA LYS A 541 29.59 -26.61 1.46
C LYS A 541 30.70 -26.34 0.44
N GLU A 542 31.66 -27.25 0.37
CA GLU A 542 32.56 -27.34 -0.77
C GLU A 542 31.75 -27.49 -2.07
N PRO A 543 32.13 -26.81 -3.17
CA PRO A 543 31.41 -26.91 -4.42
C PRO A 543 31.58 -28.31 -5.03
N ALA A 544 30.46 -29.04 -5.14
CA ALA A 544 30.43 -30.32 -5.83
C ALA A 544 30.94 -30.17 -7.29
N LYS A 545 31.96 -30.97 -7.65
CA LYS A 545 32.50 -31.07 -9.01
C LYS A 545 31.37 -31.45 -9.99
N LYS A 546 30.99 -30.51 -10.87
CA LYS A 546 30.02 -30.77 -11.95
C LYS A 546 30.62 -31.77 -12.95
N LYS A 547 30.03 -32.97 -13.06
CA LYS A 547 30.26 -33.86 -14.20
C LYS A 547 29.69 -33.22 -15.47
N ARG A 548 30.52 -33.09 -16.51
CA ARG A 548 30.10 -32.73 -17.87
C ARG A 548 29.17 -33.84 -18.41
N ARG A 549 27.96 -33.47 -18.84
CA ARG A 549 27.12 -34.33 -19.69
C ARG A 549 27.44 -34.00 -21.14
N ASN A 550 27.95 -34.99 -21.86
CA ASN A 550 28.07 -34.98 -23.31
C ASN A 550 26.66 -35.09 -23.92
N ILE A 551 26.36 -34.22 -24.89
CA ILE A 551 25.17 -34.29 -25.75
C ILE A 551 25.69 -34.33 -27.18
N LEU A 552 25.59 -35.49 -27.82
CA LEU A 552 25.64 -35.84 -29.26
C LEU A 552 25.34 -37.37 -29.28
N ALA A 553 24.53 -38.00 -30.13
CA ALA A 553 23.86 -37.64 -31.38
C ALA A 553 22.79 -38.72 -31.74
N ASN A 554 21.91 -38.39 -32.71
CA ASN A 554 21.14 -39.25 -33.66
C ASN A 554 20.06 -40.21 -33.10
N GLY A 555 18.86 -40.40 -33.67
CA GLY A 555 18.30 -40.11 -34.99
C GLY A 555 16.76 -40.41 -35.01
N PRO A 556 16.12 -40.55 -36.19
CA PRO A 556 14.76 -40.09 -36.52
C PRO A 556 13.67 -41.17 -36.47
N GLU A 557 12.39 -40.77 -36.45
CA GLU A 557 11.31 -41.34 -37.29
C GLU A 557 9.96 -40.62 -37.14
N ASN A 558 9.30 -40.46 -38.30
CA ASN A 558 7.97 -39.91 -38.51
C ASN A 558 6.87 -40.86 -38.00
N CYS A 559 5.71 -40.31 -37.62
CA CYS A 559 4.38 -40.76 -38.08
C CYS A 559 3.28 -39.81 -37.57
N GLU A 560 2.40 -39.37 -38.47
CA GLU A 560 1.08 -38.80 -38.13
C GLU A 560 0.18 -39.85 -37.45
N PRO A 561 -0.98 -39.46 -36.86
CA PRO A 561 -2.21 -39.39 -37.65
C PRO A 561 -3.22 -38.27 -37.27
N SER A 562 -3.83 -37.71 -38.33
CA SER A 562 -5.25 -37.39 -38.58
C SER A 562 -6.29 -37.21 -37.45
N GLU A 563 -7.07 -36.12 -37.62
CA GLU A 563 -8.52 -35.95 -37.41
C GLU A 563 -9.15 -36.12 -35.99
N LEU A 564 -9.81 -35.06 -35.48
CA LEU A 564 -11.29 -34.96 -35.47
C LEU A 564 -11.81 -33.72 -34.69
N ASN A 565 -12.76 -33.04 -35.34
CA ASN A 565 -13.92 -32.32 -34.80
C ASN A 565 -13.79 -30.99 -34.04
N THR A 566 -13.88 -29.92 -34.83
CA THR A 566 -14.63 -28.70 -34.55
C THR A 566 -16.12 -28.98 -34.27
N ARG A 567 -16.69 -28.43 -33.19
CA ARG A 567 -18.14 -28.24 -33.06
C ARG A 567 -18.49 -26.88 -32.44
N THR A 568 -18.76 -25.92 -33.33
CA THR A 568 -19.64 -24.77 -33.11
C THR A 568 -21.06 -25.23 -32.79
N MET A 569 -21.76 -24.55 -31.86
CA MET A 569 -23.23 -24.45 -31.87
C MET A 569 -23.67 -23.08 -31.30
N ARG A 570 -24.38 -22.33 -32.14
CA ARG A 570 -25.16 -21.11 -31.85
C ARG A 570 -26.62 -21.50 -31.56
N SER A 571 -27.34 -20.54 -30.96
CA SER A 571 -28.81 -20.42 -30.81
C SER A 571 -29.43 -21.40 -29.81
N GLY A 572 -30.43 -21.06 -29.00
CA GLY A 572 -31.36 -19.94 -28.96
C GLY A 572 -32.72 -20.53 -28.56
N ARG A 573 -33.34 -20.07 -27.48
CA ARG A 573 -34.77 -20.33 -27.21
C ARG A 573 -35.40 -19.16 -26.46
N LYS A 574 -36.32 -18.50 -27.17
CA LYS A 574 -37.43 -17.72 -26.62
C LYS A 574 -38.35 -18.67 -25.86
N LEU A 575 -38.92 -18.20 -24.76
CA LEU A 575 -40.21 -18.66 -24.24
C LEU A 575 -41.01 -17.40 -23.90
N VAL A 576 -42.18 -17.29 -24.53
CA VAL A 576 -43.20 -16.27 -24.31
C VAL A 576 -44.31 -16.94 -23.52
N ARG A 577 -44.66 -16.38 -22.36
CA ARG A 577 -46.01 -15.92 -22.04
C ARG A 577 -45.94 -14.89 -20.92
#